data_AF-A0A897NTT2-F1
#
_entry.id   AF-A0A897NTT2-F1
#
_cell.length_a   1.000
_cell.length_b   1.000
_cell.length_c   1.000
_cell.angle_alpha   90.00
_cell.angle_beta   90.00
_cell.angle_gamma   90.00
#
_symmetry.space_group_name_H-M   'P 1'
#
loop_
_entity.id
_entity.type
_entity.pdbx_description
1 polymer ?
#
loop_
_entity_poly.entity_id
_entity_poly.type
_entity_poly.pdbx_seq_one_letter_code
_entity_poly.pdbx_strand_id
1 'polypeptide(L)'
;MMVEPIENDDARRRAVVELHEHLAATAELPIERTANRWIGEAEAVAADLVEAPNDADLIRKRATHIVSLLDEVGDINDPVANKHIVAAARLADRLCSE
;
A
#
# COMPACT_ATOMS: atom_id res chain seq x y z
N MET A 1 -14.10 11.29 0.04
CA MET A 1 -13.50 11.22 -1.31
C MET A 1 -14.17 10.05 -1.99
N MET A 2 -14.74 10.18 -3.19
CA MET A 2 -15.29 9.03 -3.90
C MET A 2 -14.11 8.20 -4.41
N VAL A 3 -13.87 7.08 -3.75
CA VAL A 3 -12.83 6.12 -4.10
C VAL A 3 -13.36 5.36 -5.32
N GLU A 4 -12.72 5.52 -6.48
CA GLU A 4 -13.17 4.85 -7.70
C GLU A 4 -13.05 3.32 -7.53
N PRO A 5 -14.14 2.57 -7.71
CA PRO A 5 -14.16 1.13 -7.50
C PRO A 5 -13.26 0.41 -8.50
N ILE A 6 -12.71 -0.71 -8.08
CA ILE A 6 -11.84 -1.58 -8.87
C ILE A 6 -12.74 -2.51 -9.69
N GLU A 7 -12.95 -2.15 -10.95
CA GLU A 7 -14.00 -2.70 -11.80
C GLU A 7 -13.87 -4.21 -12.12
N ASN A 8 -12.67 -4.78 -12.01
CA ASN A 8 -12.40 -6.19 -12.32
C ASN A 8 -11.11 -6.73 -11.67
N ASP A 9 -10.91 -8.05 -11.73
CA ASP A 9 -9.76 -8.73 -11.11
C ASP A 9 -8.41 -8.32 -11.71
N ASP A 10 -8.34 -7.98 -13.00
CA ASP A 10 -7.10 -7.49 -13.61
C ASP A 10 -6.73 -6.09 -13.09
N ALA A 11 -7.72 -5.21 -12.92
CA ALA A 11 -7.54 -3.91 -12.29
C ALA A 11 -7.12 -4.05 -10.83
N ARG A 12 -7.69 -5.03 -10.10
CA ARG A 12 -7.32 -5.36 -8.72
C ARG A 12 -5.88 -5.84 -8.61
N ARG A 13 -5.49 -6.78 -9.48
CA ARG A 13 -4.11 -7.28 -9.55
C ARG A 13 -3.12 -6.15 -9.84
N ARG A 14 -3.44 -5.27 -10.79
CA ARG A 14 -2.59 -4.10 -11.11
C ARG A 14 -2.46 -3.17 -9.91
N ALA A 15 -3.55 -2.86 -9.22
CA ALA A 15 -3.52 -2.00 -8.04
C ALA A 15 -2.68 -2.61 -6.89
N VAL A 16 -2.76 -3.93 -6.69
CA VAL A 16 -1.93 -4.64 -5.71
C VAL A 16 -0.44 -4.57 -6.07
N VAL A 17 -0.09 -4.75 -7.34
CA VAL A 17 1.30 -4.64 -7.82
C VAL A 17 1.82 -3.21 -7.66
N GLU A 18 1.05 -2.21 -8.07
CA GLU A 18 1.43 -0.79 -7.95
C GLU A 18 1.57 -0.35 -6.49
N LEU A 19 0.73 -0.87 -5.60
CA LEU A 19 0.84 -0.67 -4.15
C LEU A 19 2.17 -1.21 -3.63
N HIS A 20 2.51 -2.46 -3.98
CA HIS A 20 3.77 -3.08 -3.58
C HIS A 20 4.98 -2.30 -4.12
N GLU A 21 4.95 -1.86 -5.38
CA GLU A 21 6.03 -1.07 -6.00
C GLU A 21 6.26 0.27 -5.27
N HIS A 22 5.20 0.97 -4.87
CA HIS A 22 5.36 2.21 -4.09
C HIS A 22 5.94 1.98 -2.70
N LEU A 23 5.56 0.89 -2.03
CA LEU A 23 6.09 0.54 -0.71
C LEU A 23 7.57 0.15 -0.80
N ALA A 24 7.93 -0.70 -1.75
CA ALA A 24 9.32 -1.09 -2.01
C ALA A 24 10.20 0.13 -2.36
N ALA A 25 9.72 1.00 -3.25
CA ALA A 25 10.43 2.23 -3.61
C ALA A 25 10.64 3.16 -2.41
N THR A 26 9.70 3.17 -1.44
CA THR A 26 9.85 3.94 -0.21
C THR A 26 10.87 3.31 0.74
N ALA A 27 10.88 1.98 0.85
CA ALA A 27 11.79 1.23 1.73
C ALA A 27 13.28 1.36 1.31
N GLU A 28 13.54 1.63 0.03
CA GLU A 28 14.89 1.87 -0.50
C GLU A 28 15.44 3.27 -0.17
N LEU A 29 14.58 4.21 0.29
CA LEU A 29 14.99 5.58 0.58
C LEU A 29 15.60 5.71 1.98
N PRO A 30 16.54 6.67 2.19
CA PRO A 30 17.18 6.90 3.48
C PRO A 30 16.24 7.65 4.45
N ILE A 31 15.18 7.00 4.90
CA ILE A 31 14.19 7.54 5.83
C ILE A 31 14.45 7.11 7.28
N GLU A 32 13.74 7.76 8.22
CA GLU A 32 13.82 7.44 9.66
C GLU A 32 13.48 5.97 9.94
N ARG A 33 14.22 5.35 10.88
CA ARG A 33 14.08 3.90 11.15
C ARG A 33 12.67 3.48 11.55
N THR A 34 11.96 4.32 12.33
CA THR A 34 10.60 4.01 12.79
C THR A 34 9.63 3.99 11.61
N ALA A 35 9.71 4.98 10.73
CA ALA A 35 8.93 5.02 9.49
C ALA A 35 9.26 3.81 8.60
N ASN A 36 10.55 3.50 8.43
CA ASN A 36 10.97 2.36 7.61
C ASN A 36 10.44 1.01 8.11
N ARG A 37 10.29 0.85 9.44
CA ARG A 37 9.71 -0.36 10.02
C ARG A 37 8.26 -0.55 9.58
N TRP A 38 7.45 0.50 9.64
CA TRP A 38 6.04 0.44 9.22
C TRP A 38 5.91 0.21 7.71
N ILE A 39 6.75 0.89 6.91
CA ILE A 39 6.80 0.70 5.45
C ILE A 39 7.19 -0.74 5.08
N GLY A 40 8.22 -1.31 5.71
CA GLY A 40 8.64 -2.68 5.44
C GLY A 40 7.59 -3.73 5.82
N GLU A 41 6.83 -3.49 6.90
CA GLU A 41 5.70 -4.37 7.26
C GLU A 41 4.57 -4.27 6.22
N ALA A 42 4.25 -3.05 5.78
CA ALA A 42 3.24 -2.84 4.74
C ALA A 42 3.67 -3.48 3.41
N GLU A 43 4.95 -3.35 3.03
CA GLU A 43 5.53 -3.97 1.84
C GLU A 43 5.38 -5.50 1.89
N ALA A 44 5.73 -6.13 3.01
CA ALA A 44 5.61 -7.57 3.17
C ALA A 44 4.15 -8.04 3.02
N VAL A 45 3.19 -7.29 3.58
CA VAL A 45 1.77 -7.58 3.42
C VAL A 45 1.31 -7.40 1.96
N ALA A 46 1.82 -6.40 1.25
CA ALA A 46 1.52 -6.20 -0.16
C ALA A 46 2.13 -7.30 -1.05
N ALA A 47 3.33 -7.77 -0.73
CA ALA A 47 3.99 -8.88 -1.42
C ALA A 47 3.16 -10.17 -1.33
N ASP A 48 2.59 -10.47 -0.14
CA ASP A 48 1.67 -11.60 0.04
C ASP A 48 0.45 -11.51 -0.91
N LEU A 49 -0.05 -10.29 -1.18
CA LEU A 49 -1.19 -10.08 -2.08
C LEU A 49 -0.82 -10.22 -3.55
N VAL A 50 0.41 -9.89 -3.94
CA VAL A 50 0.91 -10.10 -5.31
C VAL A 50 0.88 -11.58 -5.67
N GLU A 51 1.17 -12.46 -4.71
CA GLU A 51 1.10 -13.92 -4.86
C GLU A 51 -0.34 -14.47 -4.82
N ALA A 52 -1.29 -13.73 -4.25
CA ALA A 52 -2.70 -14.12 -4.12
C ALA A 52 -3.70 -13.04 -4.62
N PRO A 53 -3.60 -12.58 -5.89
CA PRO A 53 -4.29 -11.38 -6.36
C PRO A 53 -5.78 -11.55 -6.67
N ASN A 54 -6.32 -12.78 -6.56
CA ASN A 54 -7.69 -13.10 -6.96
C ASN A 54 -8.63 -13.31 -5.76
N ASP A 55 -8.14 -13.21 -4.51
CA ASP A 55 -8.95 -13.34 -3.30
C ASP A 55 -9.38 -11.96 -2.80
N ALA A 56 -10.59 -11.55 -3.18
CA ALA A 56 -11.11 -10.21 -2.88
C ALA A 56 -11.24 -9.93 -1.37
N ASP A 57 -11.67 -10.93 -0.59
CA ASP A 57 -11.84 -10.77 0.86
C ASP A 57 -10.49 -10.68 1.58
N LEU A 58 -9.51 -11.50 1.13
CA LEU A 58 -8.12 -11.39 1.60
C LEU A 58 -7.53 -10.02 1.26
N ILE A 59 -7.69 -9.55 0.02
CA ILE A 59 -7.21 -8.25 -0.44
C ILE A 59 -7.80 -7.13 0.40
N ARG A 60 -9.12 -7.11 0.61
CA ARG A 60 -9.79 -6.09 1.44
C ARG A 60 -9.22 -6.07 2.86
N LYS A 61 -9.09 -7.25 3.48
CA LYS A 61 -8.57 -7.40 4.85
C LYS A 61 -7.13 -6.91 4.97
N ARG A 62 -6.27 -7.29 4.03
CA ARG A 62 -4.85 -6.91 4.03
C ARG A 62 -4.66 -5.45 3.66
N ALA A 63 -5.42 -4.92 2.72
CA ALA A 63 -5.41 -3.50 2.38
C ALA A 63 -5.82 -2.63 3.58
N THR A 64 -6.83 -3.02 4.34
CA THR A 64 -7.21 -2.35 5.61
C THR A 64 -6.05 -2.32 6.62
N HIS A 65 -5.29 -3.42 6.69
CA HIS A 65 -4.11 -3.49 7.55
C HIS A 65 -3.01 -2.55 7.05
N ILE A 66 -2.75 -2.51 5.74
CA ILE A 66 -1.77 -1.59 5.13
C ILE A 66 -2.13 -0.13 5.40
N VAL A 67 -3.41 0.26 5.28
CA VAL A 67 -3.87 1.62 5.63
C VAL A 67 -3.49 1.96 7.08
N SER A 68 -3.77 1.05 8.02
CA SER A 68 -3.42 1.24 9.43
C SER A 68 -1.91 1.39 9.65
N LEU A 69 -1.08 0.65 8.93
CA LEU A 69 0.38 0.76 9.02
C LEU A 69 0.88 2.10 8.46
N LEU A 70 0.31 2.57 7.36
CA LEU A 70 0.71 3.83 6.73
C LEU A 70 0.31 5.05 7.57
N ASP A 71 -0.80 4.97 8.32
CA ASP A 71 -1.18 6.02 9.28
C ASP A 71 -0.14 6.20 10.41
N GLU A 72 0.63 5.17 10.75
CA GLU A 72 1.68 5.21 11.79
C GLU A 72 3.02 5.78 11.28
N VAL A 73 3.21 5.92 9.96
CA VAL A 73 4.47 6.40 9.36
C VAL A 73 4.75 7.87 9.69
N GLY A 74 3.69 8.68 9.83
CA GLY A 74 3.80 10.12 10.05
C GLY A 74 4.37 10.88 8.85
N ASP A 75 4.73 12.15 9.05
CA ASP A 75 5.35 12.98 8.01
C ASP A 75 6.85 12.70 7.90
N ILE A 76 7.30 12.36 6.69
CA ILE A 76 8.71 12.13 6.39
C ILE A 76 9.31 13.40 5.77
N ASN A 77 10.50 13.80 6.21
CA ASN A 77 11.23 14.93 5.61
C ASN A 77 11.89 14.55 4.25
N ASP A 78 11.17 13.83 3.40
CA ASP A 78 11.57 13.46 2.05
C ASP A 78 10.33 13.53 1.12
N PRO A 79 10.29 14.46 0.16
CA PRO A 79 9.12 14.66 -0.70
C PRO A 79 8.88 13.49 -1.68
N VAL A 80 9.91 12.71 -2.02
CA VAL A 80 9.79 11.53 -2.87
C VAL A 80 9.19 10.38 -2.08
N ALA A 81 9.67 10.14 -0.86
CA ALA A 81 9.08 9.16 0.06
C ALA A 81 7.61 9.48 0.32
N ASN A 82 7.30 10.73 0.68
CA ASN A 82 5.92 11.17 0.92
C ASN A 82 5.03 10.97 -0.31
N LYS A 83 5.54 11.19 -1.53
CA LYS A 83 4.78 10.94 -2.76
C LYS A 83 4.42 9.46 -2.90
N HIS A 84 5.38 8.56 -2.68
CA HIS A 84 5.13 7.12 -2.75
C HIS A 84 4.17 6.65 -1.65
N ILE A 85 4.32 7.13 -0.42
CA ILE A 85 3.43 6.82 0.71
C ILE A 85 2.00 7.27 0.41
N VAL A 86 1.81 8.49 -0.07
CA VAL A 86 0.47 9.00 -0.43
C VAL A 86 -0.16 8.18 -1.56
N ALA A 87 0.63 7.76 -2.55
CA ALA A 87 0.14 6.93 -3.64
C ALA A 87 -0.23 5.52 -3.13
N ALA A 88 0.61 4.90 -2.30
CA ALA A 88 0.34 3.63 -1.64
C ALA A 88 -0.93 3.69 -0.77
N ALA A 89 -1.08 4.72 0.06
CA ALA A 89 -2.25 4.89 0.92
C ALA A 89 -3.54 4.99 0.09
N ARG A 90 -3.53 5.74 -1.02
CA ARG A 90 -4.69 5.84 -1.92
C ARG A 90 -5.05 4.51 -2.57
N LEU A 91 -4.07 3.70 -2.97
CA LEU A 91 -4.32 2.38 -3.54
C LEU A 91 -4.86 1.42 -2.48
N ALA A 92 -4.31 1.44 -1.27
CA ALA A 92 -4.79 0.64 -0.16
C ALA A 92 -6.23 1.01 0.24
N ASP A 93 -6.57 2.30 0.28
CA ASP A 93 -7.95 2.78 0.50
C ASP A 93 -8.93 2.30 -0.57
N ARG A 94 -8.49 2.28 -1.85
CA ARG A 94 -9.28 1.71 -2.95
C ARG A 94 -9.53 0.23 -2.76
N LEU A 95 -8.49 -0.52 -2.43
CA LEU A 95 -8.57 -1.97 -2.26
C LEU A 95 -9.39 -2.37 -1.01
N CYS A 96 -9.45 -1.53 0.04
CA CYS A 96 -10.21 -1.83 1.26
C CYS A 96 -11.69 -1.43 1.17
N SER A 97 -12.05 -0.53 0.25
CA SER A 97 -13.42 -0.04 0.04
C SER A 97 -14.27 -0.91 -0.90
N GLU A 98 -13.67 -1.94 -1.51
CA GLU A 98 -14.34 -2.97 -2.32
C GLU A 98 -15.26 -3.87 -1.50
#